data_AF-A0A348AKW4-F1
#
_entry.id   AF-A0A348AKW4-F1
#
_cell.length_a   1.000
_cell.length_b   1.000
_cell.length_c   1.000
_cell.angle_alpha   90.00
_cell.angle_beta   90.00
_cell.angle_gamma   90.00
#
_symmetry.space_group_name_H-M   'P 1'
#
loop_
_entity.id
_entity.type
_entity.pdbx_description
1 polymer ?
#
loop_
_entity_poly.entity_id
_entity_poly.type
_entity_poly.pdbx_seq_one_letter_code
_entity_poly.pdbx_strand_id
1 'polypeptide(L)'
;MPESQKIKEILISLRNTAEHYYQSSFQLEPYRCKAILSLLVQDLQKMESHLGPEGQTELCRITDLVWTALEAEDWVLVRDYLHYELEPWLAQLAIGDEKPSVF
;
A
#
# COMPACT_ATOMS: atom_id res chain seq x y z
N MET A 1 -15.51 -6.37 -19.07
CA MET A 1 -15.21 -5.41 -17.98
C MET A 1 -13.76 -5.00 -18.13
N PRO A 2 -13.43 -3.71 -18.18
CA PRO A 2 -12.06 -3.30 -18.45
C PRO A 2 -11.20 -3.70 -17.24
N GLU A 3 -10.04 -4.32 -17.47
CA GLU A 3 -9.13 -4.81 -16.42
C GLU A 3 -8.88 -3.78 -15.31
N SER A 4 -8.90 -2.48 -15.63
CA SER A 4 -8.70 -1.42 -14.65
C SER A 4 -9.76 -1.39 -13.54
N GLN A 5 -11.01 -1.79 -13.80
CA GLN A 5 -12.05 -1.83 -12.77
C GLN A 5 -11.80 -2.97 -11.77
N LYS A 6 -11.35 -4.13 -12.26
CA LYS A 6 -10.99 -5.28 -11.44
C LYS A 6 -9.77 -4.99 -10.56
N ILE A 7 -8.78 -4.32 -11.13
CA ILE A 7 -7.57 -3.89 -10.42
C ILE A 7 -7.93 -2.92 -9.28
N LYS A 8 -8.83 -1.96 -9.54
CA LYS A 8 -9.32 -1.02 -8.50
C LYS A 8 -10.08 -1.73 -7.37
N GLU A 9 -10.91 -2.72 -7.67
CA GLU A 9 -11.62 -3.49 -6.63
C GLU A 9 -10.66 -4.33 -5.78
N ILE A 10 -9.62 -4.92 -6.39
CA ILE A 10 -8.56 -5.65 -5.68
C ILE A 10 -7.80 -4.70 -4.75
N LEU A 11 -7.43 -3.51 -5.23
CA LEU A 11 -6.76 -2.48 -4.42
C LEU A 11 -7.58 -2.08 -3.20
N ILE A 12 -8.88 -1.78 -3.40
CA ILE A 12 -9.77 -1.38 -2.31
C ILE A 12 -9.91 -2.51 -1.28
N SER A 13 -10.06 -3.76 -1.74
CA SER A 13 -10.17 -4.92 -0.85
C SER A 13 -8.89 -5.15 -0.05
N LEU A 14 -7.72 -5.05 -0.70
CA LEU A 14 -6.42 -5.22 -0.06
C LEU A 14 -6.16 -4.13 0.98
N ARG A 15 -6.46 -2.87 0.64
CA ARG A 15 -6.39 -1.73 1.55
C ARG A 15 -7.28 -1.94 2.77
N ASN A 16 -8.56 -2.25 2.56
CA ASN A 16 -9.50 -2.45 3.66
C ASN A 16 -9.13 -3.65 4.54
N THR A 17 -8.55 -4.70 3.95
CA THR A 17 -8.04 -5.85 4.71
C THR A 17 -6.85 -5.44 5.58
N ALA A 18 -5.86 -4.76 4.99
CA ALA A 18 -4.71 -4.25 5.73
C ALA A 18 -5.14 -3.32 6.86
N GLU A 19 -6.06 -2.38 6.60
CA GLU A 19 -6.56 -1.42 7.58
C GLU A 19 -7.35 -2.10 8.72
N HIS A 20 -8.20 -3.10 8.41
CA HIS A 20 -8.94 -3.85 9.42
C HIS A 20 -8.01 -4.66 10.35
N TYR A 21 -7.02 -5.34 9.76
CA TYR A 21 -5.99 -6.04 10.53
C TYR A 21 -5.12 -5.07 11.32
N TYR A 22 -4.86 -3.89 10.75
CA TYR A 22 -4.07 -2.82 11.34
C TYR A 22 -4.74 -2.23 12.59
N GLN A 23 -6.01 -1.82 12.50
CA GLN A 23 -6.75 -1.24 13.63
C GLN A 23 -6.94 -2.23 14.79
N SER A 24 -7.05 -3.53 14.48
CA SER A 24 -7.35 -4.56 15.49
C SER A 24 -6.10 -5.20 16.10
N SER A 25 -5.03 -5.38 15.31
CA SER A 25 -3.88 -6.22 15.68
C SER A 25 -2.59 -5.42 15.85
N PHE A 26 -2.44 -4.27 15.17
CA PHE A 26 -1.19 -3.52 15.19
C PHE A 26 -0.92 -2.81 16.52
N GLN A 27 -1.98 -2.45 17.26
CA GLN A 27 -1.85 -1.84 18.59
C GLN A 27 -1.39 -2.84 19.67
N LEU A 28 -1.60 -4.15 19.45
CA LEU A 28 -1.33 -5.18 20.46
C LEU A 28 -0.15 -6.08 20.06
N GLU A 29 -0.11 -6.51 18.79
CA GLU A 29 0.84 -7.51 18.29
C GLU A 29 1.22 -7.24 16.81
N PRO A 30 1.90 -6.12 16.49
CA PRO A 30 2.17 -5.70 15.11
C PRO A 30 3.02 -6.71 14.31
N TYR A 31 3.85 -7.50 14.99
CA TYR A 31 4.65 -8.58 14.39
C TYR A 31 3.80 -9.67 13.71
N ARG A 32 2.56 -9.90 14.16
CA ARG A 32 1.64 -10.87 13.52
C ARG A 32 1.16 -10.39 12.16
N CYS A 33 1.24 -9.09 11.91
CA CYS A 33 0.86 -8.49 10.63
C CYS A 33 1.96 -8.60 9.57
N LYS A 34 3.20 -8.97 9.94
CA LYS A 34 4.37 -8.98 9.01
C LYS A 34 4.10 -9.76 7.73
N ALA A 35 3.56 -10.97 7.84
CA ALA A 35 3.27 -11.82 6.68
C ALA A 35 2.20 -11.20 5.76
N ILE A 36 1.15 -10.62 6.34
CA ILE A 36 0.06 -9.97 5.59
C ILE A 36 0.58 -8.72 4.88
N LEU A 37 1.38 -7.90 5.57
CA LEU A 37 1.98 -6.70 5.00
C LEU A 37 3.01 -7.03 3.91
N SER A 38 3.75 -8.12 4.06
CA SER A 38 4.66 -8.61 3.02
C SER A 38 3.90 -9.01 1.75
N LEU A 39 2.76 -9.70 1.91
CA LEU A 39 1.89 -10.05 0.78
C LEU A 39 1.28 -8.81 0.12
N LEU A 40 0.84 -7.83 0.91
CA LEU A 40 0.34 -6.55 0.40
C LEU A 40 1.39 -5.86 -0.48
N VAL A 41 2.63 -5.74 -0.01
CA VAL A 41 3.71 -5.12 -0.79
C VAL A 41 3.96 -5.87 -2.10
N GLN A 42 3.99 -7.20 -2.06
CA GLN A 42 4.16 -8.03 -3.26
C GLN A 42 3.00 -7.87 -4.26
N ASP A 43 1.76 -7.78 -3.77
CA ASP A 43 0.59 -7.58 -4.63
C ASP A 43 0.58 -6.19 -5.24
N LEU A 44 1.01 -5.18 -4.48
CA LEU A 44 1.18 -3.82 -4.99
C LEU A 44 2.26 -3.77 -6.09
N GLN A 45 3.41 -4.42 -5.91
CA GLN A 45 4.47 -4.48 -6.93
C GLN A 45 3.99 -5.10 -8.25
N LYS A 46 3.10 -6.10 -8.21
CA LYS A 46 2.50 -6.67 -9.45
C LYS A 46 1.69 -5.64 -10.24
N MET A 47 1.25 -4.57 -9.60
CA MET A 47 0.49 -3.50 -10.25
C MET A 47 1.35 -2.46 -10.95
N GLU A 48 2.66 -2.45 -10.70
CA GLU A 48 3.61 -1.50 -11.28
C GLU A 48 3.47 -1.45 -12.81
N SER A 49 3.39 -2.61 -13.48
CA SER A 49 3.27 -2.69 -14.94
C SER A 49 1.98 -2.09 -15.51
N HIS A 50 1.00 -1.74 -14.68
CA HIS A 50 -0.28 -1.16 -15.08
C HIS A 50 -0.37 0.34 -14.85
N LEU A 51 0.66 0.96 -14.29
CA LEU A 51 0.71 2.39 -13.98
C LEU A 51 1.53 3.15 -15.03
N GLY A 52 1.27 4.45 -15.20
CA GLY A 52 2.18 5.34 -15.91
C GLY A 52 3.54 5.48 -15.20
N PRO A 53 4.57 6.04 -15.86
CA PRO A 53 5.92 6.14 -15.30
C PRO A 53 6.00 6.86 -13.94
N GLU A 54 5.15 7.88 -13.75
CA GLU A 54 5.04 8.61 -12.48
C GLU A 54 4.47 7.71 -11.37
N GLY A 55 3.36 7.01 -11.66
CA GLY A 55 2.76 6.05 -10.72
C GLY A 55 3.67 4.88 -10.39
N GLN A 56 4.45 4.38 -11.35
CA GLN A 56 5.47 3.34 -11.12
C GLN A 56 6.54 3.83 -10.14
N THR A 57 7.10 5.02 -10.40
CA THR A 57 8.15 5.61 -9.56
C THR A 57 7.66 5.78 -8.11
N GLU A 58 6.44 6.30 -7.95
CA GLU A 58 5.87 6.53 -6.64
C GLU A 58 5.55 5.22 -5.92
N LEU A 59 4.99 4.24 -6.63
CA LEU A 59 4.71 2.93 -6.08
C LEU A 59 5.98 2.24 -5.56
N CYS A 60 7.06 2.25 -6.35
CA CYS A 60 8.34 1.71 -5.95
C CYS A 60 8.86 2.41 -4.69
N ARG A 61 8.83 3.74 -4.66
CA ARG A 61 9.25 4.52 -3.48
C ARG A 61 8.49 4.11 -2.22
N ILE A 62 7.17 4.07 -2.28
CA ILE A 62 6.32 3.75 -1.12
C ILE A 62 6.54 2.29 -0.68
N THR A 63 6.55 1.35 -1.63
CA THR A 63 6.75 -0.07 -1.32
C THR A 63 8.13 -0.36 -0.74
N ASP A 64 9.18 0.32 -1.20
CA ASP A 64 10.53 0.22 -0.64
C ASP A 64 10.61 0.76 0.79
N LEU A 65 9.93 1.88 1.08
CA LEU A 65 9.84 2.44 2.44
C LEU A 65 9.15 1.47 3.40
N VAL A 66 8.00 0.93 3.00
CA VAL A 66 7.25 -0.06 3.80
C VAL A 66 8.08 -1.33 4.01
N TRP A 67 8.73 -1.82 2.95
CA TRP A 67 9.57 -3.03 3.04
C TRP A 67 10.77 -2.83 3.95
N THR A 68 11.48 -1.71 3.81
CA THR A 68 12.62 -1.37 4.67
C THR A 68 12.21 -1.30 6.14
N ALA A 69 11.08 -0.68 6.45
CA ALA A 69 10.55 -0.60 7.81
C ALA A 69 10.10 -1.99 8.33
N LEU A 70 9.53 -2.84 7.48
CA LEU A 70 9.16 -4.23 7.83
C LEU A 70 10.37 -5.09 8.16
N GLU A 71 11.46 -4.98 7.38
CA GLU A 71 12.72 -5.69 7.62
C GLU A 71 13.40 -5.22 8.92
N ALA A 72 13.34 -3.92 9.20
CA ALA A 72 13.83 -3.33 10.45
C ALA A 72 12.92 -3.61 11.66
N GLU A 73 11.73 -4.18 11.44
CA GLU A 73 10.67 -4.35 12.44
C GLU A 73 10.29 -3.02 13.14
N ASP A 74 10.45 -1.90 12.42
CA ASP A 74 10.00 -0.59 12.88
C ASP A 74 8.52 -0.42 12.58
N TRP A 75 7.69 -0.96 13.48
CA TRP A 75 6.24 -0.95 13.33
C TRP A 75 5.67 0.47 13.30
N VAL A 76 6.32 1.45 13.93
CA VAL A 76 5.84 2.84 13.89
C VAL A 76 6.00 3.39 12.47
N LEU A 77 7.16 3.20 11.84
CA LEU A 77 7.38 3.61 10.46
C LEU A 77 6.51 2.82 9.48
N VAL A 78 6.34 1.51 9.69
CA VAL A 78 5.43 0.69 8.87
C VAL A 78 4.02 1.28 8.88
N ARG A 79 3.48 1.62 10.06
CA ARG A 79 2.19 2.31 10.17
C ARG A 79 2.21 3.61 9.36
N ASP A 80 3.19 4.45 9.62
CA ASP A 80 3.19 5.82 9.11
C ASP A 80 3.25 5.80 7.58
N TYR A 81 4.06 4.92 6.98
CA TYR A 81 4.09 4.73 5.52
C TYR A 81 2.80 4.14 4.97
N LEU A 82 2.16 3.19 5.65
CA LEU A 82 0.89 2.65 5.19
C LEU A 82 -0.23 3.70 5.20
N HIS A 83 -0.32 4.50 6.25
CA HIS A 83 -1.44 5.43 6.47
C HIS A 83 -1.24 6.80 5.81
N TYR A 84 -0.02 7.34 5.83
CA TYR A 84 0.25 8.68 5.33
C TYR A 84 0.81 8.72 3.91
N GLU A 85 1.35 7.61 3.40
CA GLU A 85 1.93 7.56 2.05
C GLU A 85 1.11 6.65 1.13
N LEU A 86 0.94 5.37 1.51
CA LEU A 86 0.28 4.39 0.65
C LEU A 86 -1.22 4.62 0.50
N GLU A 87 -1.95 4.83 1.61
CA GLU A 87 -3.41 5.00 1.58
C GLU A 87 -3.86 6.20 0.73
N PRO A 88 -3.29 7.42 0.90
CA PRO A 88 -3.70 8.58 0.12
C PRO A 88 -3.38 8.41 -1.36
N TRP A 89 -2.22 7.83 -1.67
CA TRP A 89 -1.81 7.57 -3.06
C TRP A 89 -2.73 6.54 -3.75
N LEU A 90 -3.09 5.45 -3.06
CA LEU A 90 -4.08 4.49 -3.57
C LEU A 90 -5.45 5.13 -3.79
N ALA A 91 -5.87 6.05 -2.91
CA ALA A 91 -7.13 6.79 -3.06
C ALA A 91 -7.11 7.70 -4.29
N GLN A 92 -5.99 8.35 -4.60
CA GLN A 92 -5.81 9.17 -5.80
C GLN A 92 -5.84 8.31 -7.07
N LEU A 93 -5.15 7.17 -7.08
CA LEU A 93 -5.23 6.22 -8.20
C LEU A 93 -6.65 5.73 -8.45
N ALA A 94 -7.43 5.51 -7.38
CA ALA A 94 -8.82 5.05 -7.50
C ALA A 94 -9.70 6.07 -8.25
N ILE A 95 -9.45 7.38 -8.08
CA ILE A 95 -10.14 8.45 -8.81
C ILE A 95 -9.52 8.76 -10.19
N GLY A 96 -8.44 8.07 -10.55
CA GLY A 96 -7.75 8.22 -11.84
C GLY A 96 -6.70 9.33 -11.87
N ASP A 97 -6.27 9.80 -10.70
CA ASP A 97 -5.15 10.73 -10.57
C ASP A 97 -3.90 9.93 -10.20
N GLU A 98 -2.95 9.83 -11.13
CA GLU A 98 -1.68 9.13 -10.90
C GLU A 98 -0.63 10.03 -10.24
N LYS A 99 -0.94 11.31 -10.00
CA LYS A 99 -0.02 12.24 -9.35
C LYS A 99 -0.29 12.32 -7.85
N PRO A 100 0.68 11.94 -6.99
CA PRO A 100 0.63 12.33 -5.60
C PRO A 100 0.66 13.87 -5.51
N SER A 101 -0.42 14.46 -5.03
CA SER A 101 -0.39 15.84 -4.55
C SER A 101 0.50 15.89 -3.30
N VAL A 102 1.80 16.08 -3.52
CA VAL A 102 2.75 16.41 -2.45
C VAL A 102 2.36 17.81 -1.94
N PHE A 103 1.89 17.89 -0.70
CA PHE A 103 1.74 19.17 0.01
C PHE A 103 3.11 19.72 0.41
#